data_AF-A0A8S9W9G4-F1
#
_entry.id   AF-A0A8S9W9G4-F1
#
_cell.length_a   1.000
_cell.length_b   1.000
_cell.length_c   1.000
_cell.angle_alpha   90.00
_cell.angle_beta   90.00
_cell.angle_gamma   90.00
#
_symmetry.space_group_name_H-M   'P 1'
#
loop_
_entity.id
_entity.type
_entity.pdbx_description
1 polymer ?
#
loop_
_entity_poly.entity_id
_entity_poly.type
_entity_poly.pdbx_seq_one_letter_code
_entity_poly.pdbx_strand_id
1 'polypeptide(L)'
;MKPEQTSSDHYTPPPTSNIRQQSTPLILGSAFHFLFVSIHPFKDGNGRAARLMHSFILLKSGYPIFAFDPDRKYEYFNYLEMGGESDISDFV
;
A
#
# COMPACT_ATOMS: atom_id res chain seq x y z
N MET A 1 28.21 -17.64 -27.98
CA MET A 1 27.61 -18.11 -26.72
C MET A 1 27.04 -16.90 -26.00
N LYS A 2 25.71 -16.76 -25.93
CA LYS A 2 25.03 -15.75 -25.10
C LYS A 2 24.73 -16.39 -23.74
N PRO A 3 24.94 -15.71 -22.61
CA PRO A 3 24.44 -16.19 -21.34
C PRO A 3 22.93 -15.96 -21.25
N GLU A 4 22.28 -16.99 -20.75
CA GLU A 4 20.88 -17.28 -20.55
C GLU A 4 20.28 -16.33 -19.50
N GLN A 5 19.19 -15.64 -19.85
CA GLN A 5 18.41 -14.85 -18.90
C GLN A 5 17.44 -15.75 -18.16
N THR A 6 17.72 -16.01 -16.89
CA THR A 6 16.86 -16.78 -15.99
C THR A 6 15.70 -15.90 -15.49
N SER A 7 14.51 -16.20 -16.00
CA SER A 7 13.22 -16.20 -15.31
C SER A 7 13.28 -15.88 -13.80
N SER A 8 12.86 -14.68 -13.40
CA SER A 8 12.32 -14.41 -12.07
C SER A 8 11.12 -13.48 -12.17
N ASP A 9 9.96 -13.99 -11.74
CA ASP A 9 8.77 -13.23 -11.33
C ASP A 9 7.91 -12.60 -12.43
N HIS A 10 7.22 -13.46 -13.21
CA HIS A 10 6.09 -13.03 -14.01
C HIS A 10 4.89 -12.66 -13.11
N TYR A 11 4.89 -11.45 -12.54
CA TYR A 11 3.69 -10.86 -11.94
C TYR A 11 2.68 -10.55 -13.04
N THR A 12 1.56 -11.28 -13.07
CA THR A 12 0.41 -10.90 -13.88
C THR A 12 -0.42 -9.88 -13.09
N PRO A 13 -0.50 -8.61 -13.54
CA PRO A 13 -1.36 -7.64 -12.88
C PRO A 13 -2.82 -8.11 -12.96
N PRO A 14 -3.61 -7.92 -11.91
CA PRO A 14 -5.01 -8.33 -11.90
C PRO A 14 -5.79 -7.63 -13.02
N PRO A 15 -6.84 -8.28 -13.55
CA PRO A 15 -7.58 -7.78 -14.70
C PRO A 15 -8.16 -6.39 -14.44
N THR A 16 -7.80 -5.44 -15.29
CA THR A 16 -8.25 -4.05 -15.27
C THR A 16 -9.68 -3.92 -15.82
N SER A 17 -10.68 -4.48 -15.11
CA SER A 17 -12.09 -4.32 -15.49
C SER A 17 -12.74 -3.17 -14.71
N ASN A 18 -13.04 -2.07 -15.41
CA ASN A 18 -14.00 -0.99 -15.07
C ASN A 18 -13.92 -0.33 -13.67
N ILE A 19 -13.15 0.76 -13.62
CA ILE A 19 -12.74 1.58 -12.45
C ILE A 19 -13.88 2.31 -11.70
N ARG A 20 -15.15 2.22 -12.09
CA ARG A 20 -16.17 3.17 -11.58
C ARG A 20 -16.81 2.87 -10.23
N GLN A 21 -16.77 1.65 -9.67
CA GLN A 21 -17.40 1.36 -8.35
C GLN A 21 -16.76 0.20 -7.57
N GLN A 22 -15.54 -0.21 -7.90
CA GLN A 22 -14.80 -1.20 -7.13
C GLN A 22 -13.60 -0.51 -6.49
N SER A 23 -13.64 -0.28 -5.18
CA SER A 23 -12.45 0.10 -4.43
C SER A 23 -11.43 -1.02 -4.62
N THR A 24 -10.41 -0.75 -5.42
CA THR A 24 -9.33 -1.70 -5.69
C THR A 24 -8.68 -2.05 -4.36
N PRO A 25 -8.20 -3.30 -4.15
CA PRO A 25 -7.57 -3.69 -2.89
C PRO A 25 -6.45 -2.75 -2.43
N LEU A 26 -5.75 -2.13 -3.39
CA LEU A 26 -4.78 -1.06 -3.13
C LEU A 26 -5.41 0.16 -2.47
N ILE A 27 -6.47 0.73 -3.05
CA ILE A 27 -7.21 1.88 -2.49
C ILE A 27 -7.74 1.53 -1.10
N LEU A 28 -8.32 0.34 -0.93
CA LEU A 28 -8.86 -0.11 0.35
C LEU A 28 -7.76 -0.23 1.42
N GLY A 29 -6.63 -0.84 1.08
CA GLY A 29 -5.49 -0.97 1.98
C GLY A 29 -4.91 0.40 2.37
N SER A 30 -4.74 1.30 1.41
CA SER A 30 -4.23 2.65 1.65
C SER A 30 -5.21 3.48 2.50
N ALA A 31 -6.50 3.39 2.22
CA ALA A 31 -7.55 4.03 3.03
C ALA A 31 -7.55 3.53 4.48
N PHE A 32 -7.48 2.21 4.69
CA PHE A 32 -7.36 1.64 6.02
C PHE A 32 -6.12 2.18 6.75
N HIS A 33 -4.96 2.14 6.08
CA HIS A 33 -3.70 2.56 6.67
C HIS A 33 -3.78 4.01 7.17
N PHE A 34 -4.21 4.92 6.30
CA PHE A 34 -4.34 6.33 6.63
C PHE A 34 -5.28 6.55 7.82
N LEU A 35 -6.50 6.02 7.76
CA LEU A 35 -7.50 6.18 8.83
C LEU A 35 -7.02 5.58 10.15
N PHE A 36 -6.38 4.42 10.11
CA PHE A 36 -5.86 3.75 11.30
C PHE A 36 -4.76 4.56 11.98
N VAL A 37 -3.82 5.09 11.20
CA VAL A 37 -2.79 5.99 11.73
C VAL A 37 -3.45 7.26 12.25
N SER A 38 -4.43 7.85 11.58
CA SER A 38 -5.09 9.09 12.05
C SER A 38 -5.81 8.91 13.40
N ILE A 39 -6.46 7.77 13.66
CA ILE A 39 -7.15 7.49 14.92
C ILE A 39 -6.18 7.28 16.09
N HIS A 40 -4.95 6.80 15.83
CA HIS A 40 -3.94 6.50 16.86
C HIS A 40 -4.48 5.65 18.05
N PRO A 41 -5.02 4.43 17.83
CA PRO A 41 -5.67 3.65 18.89
C PRO A 41 -4.70 3.02 19.92
N PHE A 42 -3.41 2.91 19.61
CA PHE A 42 -2.41 2.30 20.50
C PHE A 42 -1.39 3.32 21.02
N LYS A 43 -0.80 3.01 22.18
CA LYS A 43 0.24 3.84 22.81
C LYS A 43 1.52 3.95 21.96
N ASP A 44 1.92 2.88 21.27
CA ASP A 44 3.02 2.85 20.31
C ASP A 44 2.72 1.80 19.22
N GLY A 45 3.40 1.90 18.08
CA GLY A 45 3.37 0.90 17.01
C GLY A 45 2.24 1.08 15.99
N ASN A 46 1.50 2.19 16.02
CA ASN A 46 0.39 2.44 15.09
C ASN A 46 0.82 2.30 13.61
N GLY A 47 1.96 2.90 13.22
CA GLY A 47 2.46 2.77 11.85
C GLY A 47 2.89 1.34 11.47
N ARG A 48 3.40 0.55 12.42
CA ARG A 48 3.74 -0.87 12.18
C ARG A 48 2.47 -1.69 11.97
N ALA A 49 1.47 -1.51 12.83
CA ALA A 49 0.18 -2.17 12.72
C ALA A 49 -0.56 -1.78 11.43
N ALA A 50 -0.55 -0.50 11.06
CA ALA A 50 -1.15 0.00 9.83
C ALA A 50 -0.56 -0.64 8.58
N ARG A 51 0.77 -0.72 8.47
CA ARG A 51 1.46 -1.36 7.33
C ARG A 51 1.22 -2.87 7.27
N LEU A 52 1.16 -3.54 8.42
CA LEU A 52 0.83 -4.97 8.50
C LEU A 52 -0.59 -5.22 8.00
N MET A 53 -1.56 -4.41 8.43
CA MET A 53 -2.95 -4.54 8.00
C MET A 53 -3.16 -4.19 6.53
N HIS A 54 -2.48 -3.15 6.04
CA HIS A 54 -2.44 -2.83 4.60
C HIS A 54 -1.94 -4.04 3.79
N SER A 55 -0.81 -4.61 4.20
CA SER A 55 -0.25 -5.82 3.56
C SER A 55 -1.20 -7.01 3.63
N PHE A 56 -1.90 -7.18 4.74
CA PHE A 56 -2.89 -8.25 4.91
C PHE A 56 -4.09 -8.08 3.96
N ILE A 57 -4.59 -6.85 3.77
CA ILE A 57 -5.66 -6.55 2.81
C ILE A 57 -5.22 -6.90 1.39
N LEU A 58 -4.01 -6.50 1.00
CA LEU A 58 -3.44 -6.85 -0.30
C LEU A 58 -3.31 -8.37 -0.50
N LEU A 59 -2.71 -9.06 0.47
CA LEU A 59 -2.53 -10.53 0.44
C LEU A 59 -3.86 -11.26 0.30
N LYS A 60 -4.89 -10.85 1.06
CA LYS A 60 -6.22 -11.45 1.01
C LYS A 60 -6.87 -11.30 -0.37
N SER A 61 -6.48 -10.29 -1.12
CA SER A 61 -6.96 -10.03 -2.48
C SER A 61 -6.03 -10.56 -3.58
N GLY A 62 -5.00 -11.35 -3.24
CA GLY A 62 -4.07 -11.92 -4.21
C GLY A 62 -2.96 -10.97 -4.69
N TYR A 63 -2.77 -9.83 -4.01
CA TYR A 63 -1.67 -8.90 -4.29
C TYR A 63 -0.44 -9.24 -3.44
N PRO A 64 0.77 -8.86 -3.90
CA PRO A 64 1.99 -9.03 -3.13
C PRO A 64 1.97 -8.22 -1.82
N ILE A 65 2.83 -8.60 -0.88
CA ILE A 65 3.04 -7.89 0.38
C ILE A 65 3.60 -6.49 0.08
N PHE A 66 3.10 -5.48 0.80
CA PHE A 66 3.68 -4.16 0.76
C PHE A 66 5.07 -4.16 1.43
N ALA A 67 6.09 -3.82 0.65
CA ALA A 67 7.45 -3.62 1.16
C ALA A 67 7.69 -2.13 1.39
N PHE A 68 7.93 -1.76 2.65
CA PHE A 68 8.32 -0.39 3.00
C PHE A 68 9.81 -0.20 2.75
N ASP A 69 10.14 0.79 1.91
CA ASP A 69 11.51 1.23 1.68
C ASP A 69 11.91 2.29 2.73
N PRO A 70 12.90 2.00 3.61
CA PRO A 70 13.39 2.95 4.59
C PRO A 70 13.97 4.23 3.99
N ASP A 71 14.51 4.18 2.77
CA ASP A 71 15.12 5.33 2.11
C ASP A 71 14.04 6.35 1.69
N ARG A 72 12.81 5.88 1.46
CA ARG A 72 11.63 6.72 1.12
C ARG A 72 10.81 7.14 2.34
N LYS A 73 11.37 7.01 3.54
CA LYS A 73 10.69 7.36 4.80
C LYS A 73 10.12 8.78 4.80
N TYR A 74 10.88 9.76 4.30
CA TYR A 74 10.45 11.16 4.29
C TYR A 74 9.26 11.39 3.37
N GLU A 75 9.28 10.80 2.18
CA GLU A 75 8.16 10.86 1.22
C GLU A 75 6.90 10.26 1.84
N TYR A 76 7.02 9.08 2.48
CA TYR A 76 5.91 8.44 3.17
C TYR A 76 5.28 9.34 4.25
N PHE A 77 6.08 10.00 5.08
CA PHE A 77 5.54 10.91 6.09
C PHE A 77 4.92 12.16 5.48
N ASN A 78 5.53 12.70 4.42
CA ASN A 78 4.96 13.83 3.69
C ASN A 78 3.58 13.49 3.10
N TYR A 79 3.41 12.31 2.50
CA TYR A 79 2.10 11.88 1.99
C TYR A 79 1.06 11.64 3.10
N LEU A 80 1.48 11.19 4.29
CA LEU A 80 0.57 11.11 5.44
C LEU A 80 0.12 12.48 5.94
N GLU A 81 1.01 13.47 5.92
CA GLU A 81 0.68 14.86 6.29
C GLU A 81 -0.25 15.49 5.25
N MET A 82 0.09 15.39 3.96
CA MET A 82 -0.70 15.93 2.85
C MET A 82 -2.10 15.31 2.75
N GLY A 83 -2.22 13.98 2.93
CA GLY A 83 -3.51 13.29 2.91
C GLY A 83 -4.47 13.74 4.03
N GLY A 84 -3.96 14.39 5.08
CA GLY A 84 -4.76 15.05 6.11
C GLY A 84 -5.31 16.42 5.72
N GLU A 85 -4.69 17.09 4.74
CA GLU A 85 -4.99 18.48 4.37
C GLU A 85 -5.80 18.61 3.07
N SER A 86 -5.61 17.72 2.08
CA SER A 86 -6.17 17.86 0.72
C SER A 86 -7.16 16.74 0.36
N ASP A 87 -6.64 15.52 0.22
CA ASP A 87 -7.34 14.32 -0.25
C ASP A 87 -6.45 13.09 0.01
N ILE A 88 -7.05 11.95 0.34
CA ILE A 88 -6.34 10.68 0.55
C ILE A 88 -5.74 10.12 -0.73
N SER A 89 -6.17 10.61 -1.90
CA SER A 89 -5.64 10.18 -3.20
C SER A 89 -4.13 10.39 -3.34
N ASP A 90 -3.55 11.38 -2.64
CA ASP A 90 -2.10 11.63 -2.61
C ASP A 90 -1.32 10.53 -1.83
N PHE A 91 -2.01 9.75 -0.98
CA PHE A 91 -1.42 8.67 -0.18
C PHE A 91 -1.51 7.28 -0.83
N VAL A 92 -2.41 7.10 -1.81
CA VAL A 92 -2.70 5.79 -2.46
C VAL A 92 -1.66 5.44 -3.52
#